data_AF-A0A7Y2EA18-F1
#
_entry.id   AF-A0A7Y2EA18-F1
#
_cell.length_a   1.000
_cell.length_b   1.000
_cell.length_c   1.000
_cell.angle_alpha   90.00
_cell.angle_beta   90.00
_cell.angle_gamma   90.00
#
_symmetry.space_group_name_H-M   'P 1'
#
loop_
_entity.id
_entity.type
_entity.pdbx_description
1 polymer ?
#
loop_
_entity_poly.entity_id
_entity_poly.type
_entity_poly.pdbx_seq_one_letter_code
_entity_poly.pdbx_strand_id
1 'polypeptide(L)'
;MMMHSPPNPMILTIIDGDEVWLERREWEVWMDDGRIPGPALVQTSGGWIPAHQFDVFRRTEREEAKTPPPPTPNVLKIIFPKKGVSATEAILLVNILVFGFLVIQWGQRYESSLYALLAGWWYEVHDRNFFWWWWPPTVMHVSPQHLFGNAVSILFGAGAIEVLMGARWVFILYPILGFGSSFLSYLGHDGAPLSVGASGVAFGFWGVLISFLIRHRSKFTDRQRWKAKRVYVGMIAIMVLPALLNADYFGHVGGFVMGLLVGGLLPLHSRFSRSAVSDETVTPSISEPAQ
;
A
#
# COMPACT_ATOMS: atom_id res chain seq x y z
N MET A 1 -55.75 26.19 -1.88
CA MET A 1 -54.73 25.40 -1.16
C MET A 1 -53.44 25.55 -1.96
N MET A 2 -52.45 26.28 -1.42
CA MET A 2 -51.19 26.55 -2.11
C MET A 2 -50.37 25.27 -2.21
N MET A 3 -49.90 24.92 -3.41
CA MET A 3 -48.73 24.04 -3.57
C MET A 3 -47.62 24.87 -4.22
N HIS A 4 -46.54 25.07 -3.46
CA HIS A 4 -45.30 25.64 -3.94
C HIS A 4 -44.76 24.81 -5.11
N SER A 5 -44.46 25.48 -6.22
CA SER A 5 -43.63 24.90 -7.28
C SER A 5 -42.21 24.70 -6.75
N PRO A 6 -41.60 23.51 -6.90
CA PRO A 6 -40.22 23.30 -6.48
C PRO A 6 -39.23 24.14 -7.33
N PRO A 7 -38.11 24.59 -6.75
CA PRO A 7 -37.24 25.62 -7.34
C PRO A 7 -36.32 25.13 -8.47
N ASN A 8 -36.30 23.83 -8.79
CA ASN A 8 -35.48 23.24 -9.85
C ASN A 8 -36.35 22.35 -10.76
N PRO A 9 -36.09 22.28 -12.09
CA PRO A 9 -36.82 21.39 -12.97
C PRO A 9 -36.49 19.93 -12.61
N MET A 10 -37.40 19.30 -11.86
CA MET A 10 -37.38 17.87 -11.56
C MET A 10 -37.80 17.09 -12.81
N ILE A 11 -37.12 15.98 -13.07
CA ILE A 11 -37.41 15.04 -14.14
C ILE A 11 -38.06 13.81 -13.52
N LEU A 12 -39.32 13.56 -13.86
CA LEU A 12 -40.01 12.33 -13.48
C LEU A 12 -39.59 11.19 -14.41
N THR A 13 -39.09 10.10 -13.84
CA THR A 13 -38.69 8.89 -14.57
C THR A 13 -39.37 7.66 -13.98
N ILE A 14 -39.98 6.82 -14.80
CA ILE A 14 -40.53 5.53 -14.41
C ILE A 14 -39.49 4.45 -14.69
N ILE A 15 -39.00 3.80 -13.64
CA ILE A 15 -38.01 2.72 -13.70
C ILE A 15 -38.69 1.46 -13.17
N ASP A 16 -38.84 0.44 -14.00
CA ASP A 16 -39.49 -0.85 -13.64
C ASP A 16 -40.88 -0.73 -12.98
N GLY A 17 -41.59 0.35 -13.28
CA GLY A 17 -42.93 0.63 -12.75
C GLY A 17 -42.97 1.60 -11.56
N ASP A 18 -41.81 1.98 -11.01
CA ASP A 18 -41.71 2.92 -9.90
C ASP A 18 -41.43 4.35 -10.38
N GLU A 19 -42.12 5.33 -9.79
CA GLU A 19 -41.94 6.76 -10.06
C GLU A 19 -40.76 7.32 -9.28
N VAL A 20 -39.76 7.87 -9.98
CA VAL A 20 -38.58 8.50 -9.40
C VAL A 20 -38.49 9.95 -9.87
N TRP A 21 -38.39 10.88 -8.92
CA TRP A 21 -38.20 12.30 -9.19
C TRP A 21 -36.73 12.66 -9.01
N LEU A 22 -36.06 13.02 -10.09
CA LEU A 22 -34.62 13.34 -10.09
C LEU A 22 -34.40 14.80 -10.47
N GLU A 23 -33.44 15.47 -9.83
CA GLU A 23 -32.96 16.76 -10.36
C GLU A 23 -32.24 16.53 -11.70
N ARG A 24 -32.26 17.51 -12.60
CA ARG A 24 -31.63 17.38 -13.93
C ARG A 24 -30.19 16.85 -13.90
N ARG A 25 -29.36 17.37 -12.98
CA ARG A 25 -27.96 16.91 -12.83
C ARG A 25 -27.86 15.48 -12.32
N GLU A 26 -28.74 15.11 -11.40
CA GLU A 26 -28.76 13.76 -10.85
C GLU A 26 -29.24 12.75 -11.89
N TRP A 27 -30.25 13.14 -12.69
CA TRP A 27 -30.72 12.36 -13.82
C TRP A 27 -29.62 12.11 -14.85
N GLU A 28 -28.83 13.12 -15.21
CA GLU A 28 -27.67 12.96 -16.12
C GLU A 28 -26.63 11.98 -15.55
N VAL A 29 -26.29 12.08 -14.25
CA VAL A 29 -25.36 11.15 -13.58
C VAL A 29 -25.91 9.72 -13.58
N TRP A 30 -27.20 9.54 -13.32
CA TRP A 30 -27.82 8.21 -13.31
C TRP A 30 -27.89 7.58 -14.71
N MET A 31 -28.04 8.39 -15.75
CA MET A 31 -27.95 7.95 -17.14
C MET A 31 -26.52 7.55 -17.51
N ASP A 32 -25.51 8.33 -17.12
CA ASP A 32 -24.10 8.03 -17.35
C ASP A 32 -23.63 6.77 -16.60
N ASP A 33 -24.11 6.58 -15.37
CA ASP A 33 -23.81 5.39 -14.53
C ASP A 33 -24.60 4.13 -14.96
N GLY A 34 -25.47 4.21 -15.97
CA GLY A 34 -26.30 3.09 -16.43
C GLY A 34 -27.40 2.64 -15.46
N ARG A 35 -27.79 3.50 -14.49
CA ARG A 35 -28.82 3.18 -13.49
C ARG A 35 -30.25 3.34 -14.01
N ILE A 36 -30.43 4.07 -15.10
CA ILE A 36 -31.72 4.22 -15.79
C ILE A 36 -31.71 3.27 -16.99
N PRO A 37 -32.52 2.20 -16.98
CA PRO A 37 -32.56 1.24 -18.07
C PRO A 37 -33.19 1.85 -19.33
N GLY A 38 -32.78 1.41 -20.51
CA GLY A 38 -33.24 1.97 -21.79
C GLY A 38 -34.78 2.03 -22.01
N PRO A 39 -35.58 1.08 -21.50
CA PRO A 39 -37.04 1.14 -21.54
C PRO A 39 -37.70 2.10 -20.55
N ALA A 40 -36.94 2.65 -19.58
CA ALA A 40 -37.48 3.57 -18.58
C ALA A 40 -38.14 4.78 -19.26
N LEU A 41 -39.28 5.24 -18.73
CA LEU A 41 -40.04 6.34 -19.33
C LEU A 41 -39.70 7.65 -18.63
N VAL A 42 -39.29 8.65 -19.39
CA VAL A 42 -38.94 9.98 -18.87
C VAL A 42 -40.01 10.97 -19.27
N GLN A 43 -40.56 11.70 -18.31
CA GLN A 43 -41.58 12.71 -18.58
C GLN A 43 -40.95 13.97 -19.18
N THR A 44 -41.44 14.37 -20.35
CA THR A 44 -41.03 15.61 -21.03
C THR A 44 -42.22 16.52 -21.27
N SER A 45 -41.98 17.75 -21.71
CA SER A 45 -43.05 18.68 -22.12
C SER A 45 -43.90 18.16 -23.28
N GLY A 46 -43.38 17.19 -24.06
CA GLY A 46 -44.07 16.54 -25.18
C GLY A 46 -44.70 15.19 -24.83
N GLY A 47 -44.69 14.78 -23.55
CA GLY A 47 -45.16 13.47 -23.09
C GLY A 47 -44.03 12.54 -22.65
N TRP A 48 -44.33 11.25 -22.53
CA TRP A 48 -43.39 10.23 -22.06
C TRP A 48 -42.49 9.75 -23.19
N ILE A 49 -41.18 9.81 -22.97
CA ILE A 49 -40.16 9.38 -23.94
C ILE A 49 -39.27 8.31 -23.28
N PRO A 50 -39.03 7.17 -23.93
CA PRO A 50 -38.09 6.17 -23.44
C PRO A 50 -36.66 6.71 -23.30
N ALA A 51 -35.95 6.30 -22.24
CA ALA A 51 -34.60 6.76 -21.90
C ALA A 51 -33.58 6.53 -23.04
N HIS A 52 -33.70 5.44 -23.80
CA HIS A 52 -32.80 5.14 -24.92
C HIS A 52 -32.85 6.14 -26.09
N GLN A 53 -33.90 6.97 -26.17
CA GLN A 53 -34.01 7.97 -27.23
C GLN A 53 -33.14 9.21 -26.96
N PHE A 54 -32.75 9.44 -25.70
CA PHE A 54 -31.89 10.56 -25.31
C PHE A 54 -30.44 10.34 -25.78
N ASP A 55 -29.80 11.40 -26.26
CA ASP A 55 -28.41 11.36 -26.75
C ASP A 55 -27.40 10.92 -25.67
N VAL A 56 -27.70 11.21 -24.40
CA VAL A 56 -26.88 10.81 -23.25
C VAL A 56 -26.77 9.29 -23.15
N PHE A 57 -27.89 8.57 -23.31
CA PHE A 57 -27.91 7.11 -23.28
C PHE A 57 -27.06 6.48 -24.41
N ARG A 58 -27.15 7.06 -25.62
CA ARG A 58 -26.39 6.61 -26.79
C ARG A 58 -24.88 6.83 -26.66
N ARG A 59 -24.43 7.74 -25.78
CA ARG A 59 -23.00 7.91 -25.47
C ARG A 59 -22.50 6.76 -24.60
N THR A 60 -23.21 6.44 -23.53
CA THR A 60 -22.87 5.35 -22.60
C THR A 60 -22.83 4.00 -23.33
N GLU A 61 -23.84 3.66 -24.12
CA GLU A 61 -23.86 2.40 -24.90
C GLU A 61 -22.71 2.31 -25.91
N ARG A 62 -22.36 3.43 -26.57
CA ARG A 62 -21.22 3.46 -27.51
C ARG A 62 -19.88 3.32 -26.82
N GLU A 63 -19.76 3.77 -25.58
CA GLU A 63 -18.54 3.62 -24.77
C GLU A 63 -18.42 2.20 -24.20
N GLU A 64 -19.53 1.63 -23.70
CA GLU A 64 -19.57 0.23 -23.26
C GLU A 64 -19.30 -0.75 -24.41
N ALA A 65 -19.91 -0.55 -25.59
CA ALA A 65 -19.69 -1.40 -26.76
C ALA A 65 -18.26 -1.33 -27.32
N LYS A 66 -17.50 -0.27 -27.01
CA LYS A 66 -16.08 -0.15 -27.36
C LYS A 66 -15.15 -0.80 -26.34
N THR A 67 -15.66 -1.13 -25.15
CA THR A 67 -14.85 -1.67 -24.06
C THR A 67 -14.82 -3.19 -24.20
N PRO A 68 -13.65 -3.81 -24.50
CA PRO A 68 -13.57 -5.26 -24.60
C PRO A 68 -13.94 -5.91 -23.26
N PRO A 69 -14.53 -7.12 -23.26
CA PRO A 69 -14.88 -7.81 -22.03
C PRO A 69 -13.65 -7.96 -21.12
N PRO A 70 -13.84 -7.88 -19.79
CA PRO A 70 -12.72 -7.98 -18.86
C PRO A 70 -11.99 -9.30 -19.11
N PRO A 71 -10.65 -9.28 -19.22
CA PRO A 71 -9.89 -10.49 -19.47
C PRO A 71 -10.18 -11.50 -18.36
N THR A 72 -10.48 -12.75 -18.72
CA THR A 72 -10.63 -13.84 -17.75
C THR A 72 -9.37 -13.89 -16.89
N PRO A 73 -9.48 -13.83 -15.55
CA PRO A 73 -8.32 -13.83 -14.67
C PRO A 73 -7.56 -15.14 -14.88
N ASN A 74 -6.41 -15.03 -15.53
CA ASN A 74 -5.54 -16.18 -15.75
C ASN A 74 -4.81 -16.48 -14.44
N VAL A 75 -5.29 -17.49 -13.72
CA VAL A 75 -4.75 -17.91 -12.42
C VAL A 75 -3.24 -18.15 -12.48
N LEU A 76 -2.72 -18.69 -13.60
CA LEU A 76 -1.28 -18.88 -13.79
C LEU A 76 -0.51 -17.56 -13.92
N LYS A 77 -1.09 -16.50 -14.49
CA LYS A 77 -0.46 -15.16 -14.48
C LYS A 77 -0.53 -14.46 -13.14
N ILE A 78 -1.46 -14.85 -12.27
CA ILE A 78 -1.55 -14.38 -10.89
C ILE A 78 -0.48 -15.08 -10.04
N ILE A 79 -0.28 -16.39 -10.25
CA ILE A 79 0.74 -17.18 -9.56
C ILE A 79 2.15 -16.86 -10.09
N PHE A 80 2.28 -16.59 -11.39
CA PHE A 80 3.56 -16.28 -12.05
C PHE A 80 3.44 -14.94 -12.80
N PRO A 81 3.59 -13.79 -12.11
CA PRO A 81 3.59 -12.49 -12.76
C PRO A 81 4.71 -12.41 -13.81
N LYS A 82 4.45 -11.74 -14.95
CA LYS A 82 5.42 -11.56 -16.04
C LYS A 82 6.69 -10.80 -15.63
N LYS A 83 6.62 -10.04 -14.54
CA LYS A 83 7.79 -9.49 -13.85
C LYS A 83 8.16 -10.53 -12.81
N GLY A 84 9.39 -11.06 -12.87
CA GLY A 84 9.88 -12.06 -11.91
C GLY A 84 9.79 -11.58 -10.45
N VAL A 85 10.27 -12.41 -9.52
CA VAL A 85 10.17 -12.17 -8.08
C VAL A 85 10.66 -10.76 -7.71
N SER A 86 9.78 -9.96 -7.10
CA SER A 86 10.09 -8.64 -6.56
C SER A 86 11.06 -8.73 -5.37
N ALA A 87 11.73 -7.64 -5.03
CA ALA A 87 12.64 -7.64 -3.89
C ALA A 87 11.90 -7.92 -2.57
N THR A 88 10.67 -7.40 -2.46
CA THR A 88 9.79 -7.66 -1.32
C THR A 88 9.44 -9.14 -1.20
N GLU A 89 9.01 -9.78 -2.28
CA GLU A 89 8.70 -11.21 -2.30
C GLU A 89 9.92 -12.07 -1.98
N ALA A 90 11.11 -11.70 -2.49
CA ALA A 90 12.35 -12.41 -2.20
C ALA A 90 12.68 -12.39 -0.69
N ILE A 91 12.57 -11.23 -0.04
CA ILE A 91 12.81 -11.11 1.41
C ILE A 91 11.76 -11.90 2.20
N LEU A 92 10.48 -11.81 1.83
CA LEU A 92 9.43 -12.61 2.46
C LEU A 92 9.71 -14.11 2.34
N LEU A 93 10.14 -14.56 1.15
CA LEU A 93 10.50 -15.93 0.90
C LEU A 93 11.68 -16.36 1.79
N VAL A 94 12.73 -15.54 1.94
CA VAL A 94 13.84 -15.83 2.86
C VAL A 94 13.35 -16.01 4.29
N ASN A 95 12.49 -15.13 4.80
CA ASN A 95 11.95 -15.23 6.16
C ASN A 95 11.13 -16.52 6.35
N ILE A 96 10.30 -16.87 5.37
CA ILE A 96 9.49 -18.10 5.40
C ILE A 96 10.37 -19.35 5.32
N LEU A 97 11.37 -19.38 4.44
CA LEU A 97 12.25 -20.52 4.24
C LEU A 97 13.15 -20.75 5.47
N VAL A 98 13.70 -19.69 6.06
CA VAL A 98 14.51 -19.80 7.29
C VAL A 98 13.66 -20.31 8.44
N PHE A 99 12.47 -19.74 8.64
CA PHE A 99 11.55 -20.21 9.69
C PHE A 99 11.16 -21.68 9.48
N GLY A 100 10.72 -22.05 8.27
CA GLY A 100 10.33 -23.41 7.95
C GLY A 100 11.47 -24.41 8.13
N PHE A 101 12.68 -24.05 7.67
CA PHE A 101 13.87 -24.87 7.87
C PHE A 101 14.15 -25.11 9.36
N LEU A 102 14.20 -24.07 10.18
CA LEU A 102 14.50 -24.20 11.61
C LEU A 102 13.40 -25.00 12.36
N VAL A 103 12.13 -24.81 12.00
CA VAL A 103 11.00 -25.60 12.55
C VAL A 103 11.15 -27.08 12.19
N ILE A 104 11.51 -27.41 10.95
CA ILE A 104 11.74 -28.79 10.51
C ILE A 104 12.94 -29.40 11.27
N GLN A 105 14.01 -28.65 11.46
CA GLN A 105 15.23 -29.14 12.13
C GLN A 105 15.03 -29.39 13.64
N TRP A 106 14.33 -28.49 14.34
CA TRP A 106 14.20 -28.57 15.80
C TRP A 106 12.89 -29.18 16.29
N GLY A 107 11.85 -29.24 15.44
CA GLY A 107 10.55 -29.83 15.76
C GLY A 107 9.97 -29.27 17.06
N GLN A 108 9.63 -30.15 18.00
CA GLN A 108 9.04 -29.79 19.29
C GLN A 108 9.97 -28.94 20.19
N ARG A 109 11.28 -28.90 19.89
CA ARG A 109 12.26 -28.10 20.63
C ARG A 109 12.56 -26.76 19.96
N TYR A 110 11.75 -26.34 18.99
CA TYR A 110 11.99 -25.15 18.19
C TYR A 110 12.30 -23.91 19.02
N GLU A 111 11.39 -23.56 19.93
CA GLU A 111 11.50 -22.32 20.72
C GLU A 111 12.71 -22.35 21.66
N SER A 112 12.92 -23.45 22.39
CA SER A 112 14.05 -23.59 23.31
C SER A 112 15.40 -23.64 22.59
N SER A 113 15.45 -24.26 21.40
CA SER A 113 16.67 -24.32 20.58
C SER A 113 17.00 -22.96 19.97
N LEU A 114 15.98 -22.22 19.51
CA LEU A 114 16.14 -20.86 19.01
C LEU A 114 16.65 -19.93 20.13
N TYR A 115 16.04 -19.99 21.31
CA TYR A 115 16.48 -19.20 22.47
C TYR A 115 17.93 -19.51 22.86
N ALA A 116 18.29 -20.80 22.94
CA ALA A 116 19.64 -21.23 23.25
C ALA A 116 20.67 -20.76 22.21
N LEU A 117 20.31 -20.81 20.91
CA LEU A 117 21.17 -20.31 19.83
C LEU A 117 21.41 -18.80 19.96
N LEU A 118 20.34 -18.02 20.16
CA LEU A 118 20.43 -16.57 20.30
C LEU A 118 21.17 -16.14 21.57
N ALA A 119 21.06 -16.91 22.65
CA ALA A 119 21.87 -16.72 23.85
C ALA A 119 23.35 -17.00 23.59
N GLY A 120 23.68 -18.09 22.90
CA GLY A 120 25.06 -18.38 22.48
C GLY A 120 25.66 -17.28 21.61
N TRP A 121 24.90 -16.78 20.65
CA TRP A 121 25.32 -15.66 19.80
C TRP A 121 25.46 -14.35 20.55
N TRP A 122 24.67 -14.12 21.59
CA TRP A 122 24.86 -12.98 22.48
C TRP A 122 26.26 -13.00 23.12
N TYR A 123 26.70 -14.16 23.63
CA TYR A 123 28.04 -14.31 24.22
C TYR A 123 29.16 -14.15 23.18
N GLU A 124 28.98 -14.66 21.95
CA GLU A 124 29.95 -14.42 20.88
C GLU A 124 30.07 -12.92 20.54
N VAL A 125 28.96 -12.18 20.55
CA VAL A 125 28.99 -10.71 20.40
C VAL A 125 29.67 -10.06 21.59
N HIS A 126 29.29 -10.42 22.82
CA HIS A 126 29.73 -9.77 24.05
C HIS A 126 31.20 -10.02 24.36
N ASP A 127 31.62 -11.29 24.35
CA ASP A 127 32.95 -11.69 24.79
C ASP A 127 33.99 -11.56 23.67
N ARG A 128 33.56 -11.67 22.41
CA ARG A 128 34.47 -11.76 21.24
C ARG A 128 34.27 -10.70 20.19
N ASN A 129 33.32 -9.77 20.38
CA ASN A 129 33.00 -8.71 19.42
C ASN A 129 32.61 -9.25 18.03
N PHE A 130 31.98 -10.43 17.97
CA PHE A 130 31.54 -11.06 16.72
C PHE A 130 30.19 -10.48 16.25
N PHE A 131 30.20 -9.19 15.88
CA PHE A 131 29.00 -8.41 15.55
C PHE A 131 28.23 -8.91 14.33
N TRP A 132 28.79 -9.81 13.51
CA TRP A 132 28.06 -10.43 12.39
C TRP A 132 26.81 -11.20 12.85
N TRP A 133 26.77 -11.65 14.11
CA TRP A 133 25.58 -12.30 14.68
C TRP A 133 24.37 -11.38 14.83
N TRP A 134 24.50 -10.08 14.57
CA TRP A 134 23.38 -9.15 14.53
C TRP A 134 22.47 -9.30 13.31
N TRP A 135 22.93 -9.90 12.21
CA TRP A 135 22.13 -10.05 10.99
C TRP A 135 21.25 -11.30 10.96
N PRO A 136 21.75 -12.52 11.25
CA PRO A 136 20.93 -13.73 11.13
C PRO A 136 19.61 -13.71 11.93
N PRO A 137 19.54 -13.17 13.17
CA PRO A 137 18.29 -13.11 13.92
C PRO A 137 17.19 -12.29 13.24
N THR A 138 17.53 -11.37 12.33
CA THR A 138 16.56 -10.50 11.65
C THR A 138 15.64 -11.25 10.70
N VAL A 139 15.96 -12.50 10.33
CA VAL A 139 15.12 -13.37 9.48
C VAL A 139 14.53 -14.57 10.24
N MET A 140 14.79 -14.68 11.54
CA MET A 140 14.30 -15.77 12.41
C MET A 140 13.06 -15.33 13.18
N HIS A 141 12.19 -16.26 13.60
CA HIS A 141 10.92 -15.92 14.25
C HIS A 141 10.57 -16.90 15.36
N VAL A 142 10.11 -16.43 16.52
CA VAL A 142 9.76 -17.34 17.64
C VAL A 142 8.49 -18.16 17.42
N SER A 143 7.56 -17.70 16.57
CA SER A 143 6.28 -18.36 16.34
C SER A 143 5.70 -18.05 14.95
N PRO A 144 4.74 -18.86 14.45
CA PRO A 144 4.03 -18.58 13.20
C PRO A 144 3.30 -17.23 13.21
N GLN A 145 2.71 -16.85 14.35
CA GLN A 145 2.01 -15.58 14.51
C GLN A 145 2.99 -14.40 14.43
N HIS A 146 4.18 -14.54 15.01
CA HIS A 146 5.25 -13.54 14.91
C HIS A 146 5.72 -13.39 13.46
N LEU A 147 5.94 -14.49 12.74
CA LEU A 147 6.26 -14.46 11.31
C LEU A 147 5.16 -13.78 10.50
N PHE A 148 3.88 -14.11 10.74
CA PHE A 148 2.77 -13.52 10.02
C PHE A 148 2.72 -11.98 10.19
N GLY A 149 2.81 -11.49 11.43
CA GLY A 149 2.82 -10.05 11.70
C GLY A 149 3.98 -9.32 11.01
N ASN A 150 5.17 -9.92 11.03
CA ASN A 150 6.34 -9.35 10.34
C ASN A 150 6.21 -9.42 8.82
N ALA A 151 5.68 -10.50 8.26
CA ALA A 151 5.46 -10.64 6.83
C ALA A 151 4.49 -9.57 6.30
N VAL A 152 3.40 -9.31 7.02
CA VAL A 152 2.46 -8.22 6.68
C VAL A 152 3.18 -6.86 6.74
N SER A 153 3.96 -6.61 7.79
CA SER A 153 4.69 -5.35 7.95
C SER A 153 5.73 -5.12 6.85
N ILE A 154 6.50 -6.16 6.49
CA ILE A 154 7.47 -6.12 5.39
C ILE A 154 6.76 -5.91 4.06
N LEU A 155 5.68 -6.65 3.77
CA LEU A 155 4.94 -6.54 2.51
C LEU A 155 4.56 -5.09 2.22
N PHE A 156 4.08 -4.38 3.24
CA PHE A 156 3.70 -2.98 3.12
C PHE A 156 4.89 -2.02 3.11
N GLY A 157 5.84 -2.16 4.04
CA GLY A 157 6.99 -1.26 4.17
C GLY A 157 7.97 -1.39 3.00
N ALA A 158 8.46 -2.60 2.76
CA ALA A 158 9.36 -2.90 1.66
C ALA A 158 8.69 -2.70 0.30
N GLY A 159 7.41 -3.07 0.16
CA GLY A 159 6.65 -2.84 -1.07
C GLY A 159 6.52 -1.36 -1.41
N ALA A 160 6.29 -0.50 -0.41
CA ALA A 160 6.27 0.95 -0.61
C ALA A 160 7.66 1.49 -1.02
N ILE A 161 8.74 1.01 -0.41
CA ILE A 161 10.13 1.39 -0.81
C ILE A 161 10.43 0.93 -2.23
N GLU A 162 10.08 -0.30 -2.58
CA GLU A 162 10.26 -0.85 -3.92
C GLU A 162 9.49 -0.03 -4.96
N VAL A 163 8.30 0.47 -4.62
CA VAL A 163 7.52 1.39 -5.45
C VAL A 163 8.13 2.80 -5.47
N LEU A 164 8.60 3.37 -4.37
CA LEU A 164 9.02 4.77 -4.35
C LEU A 164 10.48 4.99 -4.79
N MET A 165 11.32 3.97 -4.58
CA MET A 165 12.78 4.07 -4.66
C MET A 165 13.37 3.02 -5.60
N GLY A 166 12.74 1.84 -5.70
CA GLY A 166 13.15 0.73 -6.57
C GLY A 166 13.69 -0.48 -5.80
N ALA A 167 13.62 -1.67 -6.43
CA ALA A 167 13.93 -2.97 -5.84
C ALA A 167 15.31 -3.06 -5.16
N ARG A 168 16.36 -2.48 -5.78
CA ARG A 168 17.73 -2.51 -5.23
C ARG A 168 17.83 -1.94 -3.82
N TRP A 169 17.03 -0.92 -3.50
CA TRP A 169 17.11 -0.26 -2.20
C TRP A 169 16.52 -1.13 -1.10
N VAL A 170 15.58 -2.01 -1.41
CA VAL A 170 15.06 -2.95 -0.40
C VAL A 170 16.20 -3.85 0.10
N PHE A 171 17.01 -4.41 -0.80
CA PHE A 171 18.14 -5.26 -0.45
C PHE A 171 19.26 -4.50 0.27
N ILE A 172 19.52 -3.25 -0.10
CA ILE A 172 20.55 -2.43 0.56
C ILE A 172 20.08 -2.02 1.96
N LEU A 173 18.82 -1.66 2.12
CA LEU A 173 18.28 -1.16 3.39
C LEU A 173 18.10 -2.28 4.40
N TYR A 174 17.67 -3.48 4.00
CA TYR A 174 17.42 -4.57 4.93
C TYR A 174 18.58 -4.82 5.92
N PRO A 175 19.84 -5.01 5.49
CA PRO A 175 20.96 -5.20 6.41
C PRO A 175 21.33 -3.93 7.21
N ILE A 176 21.15 -2.73 6.65
CA ILE A 176 21.44 -1.47 7.35
C ILE A 176 20.46 -1.27 8.51
N LEU A 177 19.17 -1.47 8.25
CA LEU A 177 18.11 -1.37 9.24
C LEU A 177 18.22 -2.49 10.28
N GLY A 178 18.59 -3.69 9.85
CA GLY A 178 18.89 -4.83 10.73
C GLY A 178 20.03 -4.50 11.70
N PHE A 179 21.11 -3.90 11.20
CA PHE A 179 22.19 -3.42 12.04
C PHE A 179 21.71 -2.38 13.07
N GLY A 180 20.99 -1.33 12.64
CA GLY A 180 20.51 -0.30 13.56
C GLY A 180 19.56 -0.85 14.63
N SER A 181 18.73 -1.82 14.26
CA SER A 181 17.85 -2.54 15.18
C SER A 181 18.63 -3.36 16.20
N SER A 182 19.47 -4.28 15.74
CA SER A 182 20.24 -5.18 16.60
C SER A 182 21.23 -4.42 17.49
N PHE A 183 21.82 -3.33 16.97
CA PHE A 183 22.71 -2.46 17.73
C PHE A 183 22.00 -1.81 18.92
N LEU A 184 20.86 -1.15 18.69
CA LEU A 184 20.16 -0.48 19.79
C LEU A 184 19.52 -1.49 20.74
N SER A 185 19.02 -2.60 20.22
CA SER A 185 18.57 -3.74 21.03
C SER A 185 19.66 -4.21 21.99
N TYR A 186 20.85 -4.51 21.46
CA TYR A 186 21.97 -5.00 22.25
C TYR A 186 22.44 -4.00 23.31
N LEU A 187 22.39 -2.69 23.03
CA LEU A 187 22.70 -1.65 24.02
C LEU A 187 21.60 -1.45 25.07
N GLY A 188 20.35 -1.77 24.73
CA GLY A 188 19.20 -1.59 25.60
C GLY A 188 18.93 -2.76 26.55
N HIS A 189 19.57 -3.91 26.33
CA HIS A 189 19.41 -5.11 27.14
C HIS A 189 20.76 -5.53 27.75
N ASP A 190 20.79 -5.73 29.07
CA ASP A 190 22.00 -6.08 29.83
C ASP A 190 22.38 -7.57 29.79
N GLY A 191 21.84 -8.35 28.85
CA GLY A 191 22.06 -9.79 28.81
C GLY A 191 21.45 -10.51 27.62
N ALA A 192 21.75 -11.81 27.55
CA ALA A 192 21.17 -12.74 26.58
C ALA A 192 19.64 -12.88 26.72
N PRO A 193 18.92 -13.25 25.65
CA PRO A 193 19.42 -13.55 24.31
C PRO A 193 19.49 -12.31 23.39
N LEU A 194 20.11 -12.46 22.21
CA LEU A 194 19.92 -11.48 21.13
C LEU A 194 18.44 -11.41 20.71
N SER A 195 18.00 -10.21 20.34
CA SER A 195 16.68 -9.97 19.75
C SER A 195 16.50 -10.70 18.44
N VAL A 196 15.26 -11.13 18.17
CA VAL A 196 14.90 -12.00 17.06
C VAL A 196 13.65 -11.50 16.36
N GLY A 197 13.63 -11.60 15.03
CA GLY A 197 12.52 -11.14 14.21
C GLY A 197 12.90 -10.04 13.25
N ALA A 198 12.12 -9.96 12.16
CA ALA A 198 12.26 -8.90 11.18
C ALA A 198 11.54 -7.60 11.58
N SER A 199 10.89 -7.55 12.75
CA SER A 199 10.10 -6.42 13.20
C SER A 199 10.92 -5.13 13.28
N GLY A 200 12.14 -5.18 13.82
CA GLY A 200 13.05 -4.02 13.82
C GLY A 200 13.37 -3.48 12.43
N VAL A 201 13.61 -4.36 11.46
CA VAL A 201 13.80 -3.97 10.05
C VAL A 201 12.53 -3.36 9.47
N ALA A 202 11.36 -3.93 9.78
CA ALA A 202 10.07 -3.41 9.34
C ALA A 202 9.81 -2.00 9.88
N PHE A 203 10.12 -1.74 11.16
CA PHE A 203 10.11 -0.40 11.74
C PHE A 203 11.09 0.53 11.02
N GLY A 204 12.27 0.04 10.67
CA GLY A 204 13.20 0.78 9.84
C GLY A 204 12.65 1.17 8.47
N PHE A 205 11.92 0.29 7.80
CA PHE A 205 11.26 0.65 6.54
C PHE A 205 10.25 1.79 6.73
N TRP A 206 9.51 1.81 7.83
CA TRP A 206 8.62 2.94 8.15
C TRP A 206 9.41 4.24 8.39
N GLY A 207 10.53 4.20 9.11
CA GLY A 207 11.42 5.36 9.28
C GLY A 207 11.97 5.87 7.94
N VAL A 208 12.36 4.96 7.04
CA VAL A 208 12.79 5.29 5.68
C VAL A 208 11.68 6.01 4.92
N LEU A 209 10.47 5.47 4.95
CA LEU A 209 9.34 6.06 4.22
C LEU A 209 8.99 7.46 4.75
N ILE A 210 8.98 7.65 6.07
CA ILE A 210 8.67 8.96 6.67
C ILE A 210 9.69 10.01 6.24
N SER A 211 10.99 9.76 6.46
CA SER A 211 12.05 10.72 6.13
C SER A 211 12.12 11.00 4.62
N PHE A 212 11.94 9.96 3.79
CA PHE A 212 11.89 10.09 2.34
C PHE A 212 10.70 10.94 1.86
N LEU A 213 9.49 10.67 2.37
CA LEU A 213 8.29 11.41 1.99
C LEU A 213 8.38 12.88 2.41
N ILE A 214 8.98 13.17 3.57
CA ILE A 214 9.24 14.55 4.01
C ILE A 214 10.18 15.25 3.03
N ARG A 215 11.31 14.62 2.66
CA ARG A 215 12.30 15.19 1.73
C ARG A 215 11.71 15.47 0.35
N HIS A 216 10.95 14.53 -0.20
CA HIS A 216 10.45 14.60 -1.58
C HIS A 216 9.00 15.10 -1.67
N ARG A 217 8.43 15.66 -0.60
CA ARG A 217 7.02 16.09 -0.52
C ARG A 217 6.54 17.00 -1.67
N SER A 218 7.43 17.85 -2.18
CA SER A 218 7.14 18.79 -3.26
C SER A 218 7.08 18.13 -4.63
N LYS A 219 7.62 16.92 -4.78
CA LYS A 219 7.65 16.16 -6.04
C LYS A 219 6.40 15.31 -6.27
N PHE A 220 5.56 15.15 -5.26
CA PHE A 220 4.28 14.43 -5.37
C PHE A 220 3.15 15.39 -5.73
N THR A 221 2.15 14.95 -6.48
CA THR A 221 0.92 15.73 -6.72
C THR A 221 0.05 15.78 -5.47
N ASP A 222 -0.93 16.69 -5.39
CA ASP A 222 -1.85 16.75 -4.24
C ASP A 222 -2.61 15.45 -4.01
N ARG A 223 -3.05 14.79 -5.09
CA ARG A 223 -3.70 13.48 -5.02
C ARG A 223 -2.77 12.40 -4.44
N GLN A 224 -1.48 12.43 -4.82
CA GLN A 224 -0.48 11.51 -4.29
C GLN A 224 -0.16 11.79 -2.83
N ARG A 225 -0.02 13.07 -2.44
CA ARG A 225 0.16 13.49 -1.03
C ARG A 225 -1.02 13.07 -0.17
N TRP A 226 -2.24 13.26 -0.67
CA TRP A 226 -3.47 12.85 0.03
C TRP A 226 -3.52 11.33 0.24
N LYS A 227 -3.22 10.56 -0.82
CA LYS A 227 -3.18 9.09 -0.74
C LYS A 227 -2.09 8.64 0.23
N ALA A 228 -0.91 9.24 0.17
CA ALA A 228 0.18 8.92 1.08
C ALA A 228 -0.19 9.20 2.54
N LYS A 229 -0.79 10.36 2.82
CA LYS A 229 -1.24 10.74 4.16
C LYS A 229 -2.33 9.81 4.70
N ARG A 230 -3.31 9.40 3.90
CA ARG A 230 -4.42 8.57 4.40
C ARG A 230 -4.10 7.08 4.44
N VAL A 231 -3.32 6.57 3.48
CA VAL A 231 -2.99 5.14 3.38
C VAL A 231 -1.76 4.80 4.21
N TYR A 232 -0.63 5.48 4.00
CA TYR A 232 0.62 5.11 4.68
C TYR A 232 0.60 5.49 6.16
N VAL A 233 0.08 6.66 6.55
CA VAL A 233 -0.02 7.02 7.97
C VAL A 233 -0.99 6.10 8.71
N GLY A 234 -2.13 5.76 8.09
CA GLY A 234 -3.08 4.81 8.65
C GLY A 234 -2.47 3.41 8.82
N MET A 235 -1.73 2.93 7.82
CA MET A 235 -0.99 1.66 7.90
C MET A 235 0.12 1.69 8.96
N ILE A 236 0.87 2.78 9.07
CA ILE A 236 1.87 2.95 10.14
C ILE A 236 1.19 2.81 11.49
N ALA A 237 0.09 3.53 11.74
CA ALA A 237 -0.62 3.47 13.00
C ALA A 237 -1.12 2.04 13.32
N ILE A 238 -1.73 1.36 12.35
CA ILE A 238 -2.27 0.00 12.54
C ILE A 238 -1.16 -1.03 12.75
N MET A 239 -0.02 -0.90 12.08
CA MET A 239 1.05 -1.91 12.12
C MET A 239 2.05 -1.68 13.25
N VAL A 240 2.27 -0.43 13.67
CA VAL A 240 3.26 -0.09 14.71
C VAL A 240 2.71 -0.33 16.12
N LEU A 241 1.45 0.06 16.39
CA LEU A 241 0.88 -0.03 17.75
C LEU A 241 0.85 -1.45 18.33
N PRO A 242 0.39 -2.49 17.61
CA PRO A 242 0.37 -3.86 18.12
C PRO A 242 1.77 -4.48 18.26
N ALA A 243 2.71 -4.08 17.39
CA ALA A 243 4.06 -4.60 17.39
C ALA A 243 4.87 -4.12 18.60
N LEU A 244 4.62 -2.89 19.07
CA LEU A 244 5.28 -2.32 20.27
C LEU A 244 4.99 -3.10 21.56
N LEU A 245 3.92 -3.89 21.63
CA LEU A 245 3.48 -4.57 22.85
C LEU A 245 4.01 -6.00 22.98
N ASN A 246 4.55 -6.60 21.91
CA ASN A 246 4.82 -8.04 21.85
C ASN A 246 6.25 -8.40 21.43
N ALA A 247 7.14 -7.41 21.27
CA ALA A 247 8.50 -7.63 20.77
C ALA A 247 9.50 -6.64 21.39
N ASP A 248 10.77 -6.77 20.99
CA ASP A 248 11.86 -5.95 21.50
C ASP A 248 11.74 -4.47 21.09
N TYR A 249 11.37 -3.66 22.08
CA TYR A 249 11.19 -2.23 21.95
C TYR A 249 12.46 -1.49 21.49
N PHE A 250 13.62 -1.80 22.05
CA PHE A 250 14.88 -1.15 21.67
C PHE A 250 15.25 -1.48 20.22
N GLY A 251 15.03 -2.74 19.82
CA GLY A 251 15.16 -3.16 18.43
C GLY A 251 14.27 -2.36 17.47
N HIS A 252 13.02 -2.09 17.84
CA HIS A 252 12.09 -1.29 17.03
C HIS A 252 12.53 0.15 16.90
N VAL A 253 12.88 0.78 18.02
CA VAL A 253 13.37 2.17 18.03
C VAL A 253 14.65 2.29 17.20
N GLY A 254 15.58 1.34 17.34
CA GLY A 254 16.85 1.34 16.63
C GLY A 254 16.67 1.24 15.12
N GLY A 255 15.82 0.31 14.68
CA GLY A 255 15.45 0.18 13.28
C GLY A 255 14.82 1.46 12.74
N PHE A 256 13.81 1.99 13.44
CA PHE A 256 13.09 3.21 13.04
C PHE A 256 14.02 4.43 12.92
N VAL A 257 14.87 4.67 13.91
CA VAL A 257 15.85 5.78 13.92
C VAL A 257 16.85 5.62 12.77
N MET A 258 17.41 4.42 12.58
CA MET A 258 18.29 4.14 11.45
C MET A 258 17.58 4.43 10.12
N GLY A 259 16.31 4.03 10.00
CA GLY A 259 15.47 4.32 8.86
C GLY A 259 15.30 5.80 8.57
N LEU A 260 15.03 6.61 9.61
CA LEU A 260 14.94 8.07 9.48
C LEU A 260 16.25 8.69 8.97
N LEU A 261 17.39 8.21 9.48
CA LEU A 261 18.70 8.72 9.10
C LEU A 261 19.02 8.44 7.63
N VAL A 262 18.76 7.21 7.16
CA VAL A 262 19.14 6.81 5.79
C VAL A 262 18.10 7.17 4.75
N GLY A 263 16.80 7.17 5.08
CA GLY A 263 15.73 7.40 4.11
C GLY A 263 15.76 8.80 3.50
N GLY A 264 16.18 9.80 4.27
CA GLY A 264 16.41 11.16 3.79
C GLY A 264 17.56 11.27 2.77
N LEU A 265 18.40 10.27 2.59
CA LEU A 265 19.50 10.28 1.62
C LEU A 265 19.12 9.62 0.29
N LEU A 266 17.95 8.98 0.22
CA LEU A 266 17.59 8.14 -0.92
C LEU A 266 17.01 8.94 -2.10
N PRO A 267 17.36 8.58 -3.34
CA PRO A 267 16.85 9.23 -4.53
C PRO A 267 15.41 8.78 -4.83
N LEU A 268 14.62 9.69 -5.41
CA LEU A 268 13.30 9.37 -5.94
C LEU A 268 13.43 8.48 -7.19
N HIS A 269 12.59 7.45 -7.31
CA HIS A 269 12.61 6.59 -8.49
C HIS A 269 12.26 7.39 -9.77
N SER A 270 12.93 7.06 -10.88
CA SER A 270 12.80 7.77 -12.17
C SER A 270 11.37 7.82 -12.73
N ARG A 271 10.49 6.92 -12.27
CA ARG A 271 9.05 6.90 -12.60
C ARG A 271 8.29 8.11 -12.06
N PHE A 272 8.72 8.67 -10.93
CA PHE A 272 8.11 9.86 -10.31
C PHE A 272 8.87 11.14 -10.66
N SER A 273 10.10 11.03 -11.16
CA SER A 273 10.88 12.18 -11.62
C SER A 273 10.36 12.78 -12.94
N ARG A 274 9.61 12.01 -13.76
CA ARG A 274 9.09 12.46 -15.07
C ARG A 274 7.71 13.13 -15.02
N SER A 275 6.86 12.76 -14.06
CA SER A 275 5.49 13.30 -13.94
C SER A 275 5.44 14.76 -13.52
N ALA A 276 6.51 15.29 -12.91
CA ALA A 276 6.61 16.72 -12.56
C ALA A 276 6.80 17.64 -13.78
N VAL A 277 7.16 17.10 -14.95
CA VAL A 277 7.41 17.89 -16.18
C VAL A 277 6.17 17.94 -17.07
N SER A 278 5.22 17.00 -16.93
CA SER A 278 4.06 16.90 -17.83
C SER A 278 2.84 17.73 -17.41
N ASP A 279 2.77 18.19 -16.15
CA ASP A 279 1.63 18.96 -15.63
C ASP A 279 1.73 20.48 -15.93
N GLU A 280 2.90 20.99 -16.36
CA GLU A 280 3.06 22.41 -16.74
C GLU A 280 2.66 22.71 -18.19
N THR A 281 2.37 21.70 -19.02
CA THR A 281 2.16 21.88 -20.46
C THR A 281 0.72 21.76 -20.96
N VAL A 282 -0.28 21.69 -20.08
CA VAL A 282 -1.70 21.61 -20.51
C VAL A 282 -2.50 22.76 -19.91
N THR A 283 -2.28 23.96 -20.41
CA THR A 283 -3.33 24.98 -20.46
C THR A 283 -4.20 24.70 -21.69
N PRO A 284 -5.50 24.42 -21.55
CA PRO A 284 -6.37 24.31 -22.71
C PRO A 284 -6.52 25.71 -23.32
N SER A 285 -6.09 25.88 -24.57
CA SER A 285 -6.40 27.10 -25.32
C SER A 285 -7.90 27.14 -25.59
N ILE A 286 -8.61 28.04 -24.94
CA ILE A 286 -9.99 28.38 -25.32
C ILE A 286 -9.87 29.26 -26.57
N SER A 287 -10.15 28.70 -27.74
CA SER A 287 -10.41 29.49 -28.93
C SER A 287 -11.89 29.89 -28.93
N GLU A 288 -12.17 31.18 -28.85
CA GLU A 288 -13.51 31.72 -29.10
C GLU A 288 -13.94 31.48 -30.56
N PRO A 289 -15.24 31.26 -30.81
CA PRO A 289 -15.75 31.14 -32.18
C PRO A 289 -15.72 32.51 -32.87
N ALA A 290 -15.23 32.53 -34.11
CA ALA A 290 -15.17 33.70 -34.96
C ALA A 290 -16.57 34.31 -35.17
N GLN A 291 -16.63 35.65 -35.07
CA GLN A 291 -17.80 36.48 -35.33
C GLN A 291 -18.21 36.47 -36.80
#